data_AF-A0A9E2MN45-F1
#
_entry.id   AF-A0A9E2MN45-F1
#
_cell.length_a   1.000
_cell.length_b   1.000
_cell.length_c   1.000
_cell.angle_alpha   90.00
_cell.angle_beta   90.00
_cell.angle_gamma   90.00
#
_symmetry.space_group_name_H-M   'P 1'
#
loop_
_entity.id
_entity.type
_entity.pdbx_description
1 polymer ?
#
loop_
_entity_poly.entity_id
_entity_poly.type
_entity_poly.pdbx_seq_one_letter_code
_entity_poly.pdbx_strand_id
1 'polypeptide(L)'
;MADENRTKEELIEEVKLLQARIADLADLESRYKGVEAELQKTKEELEIHIWGLAKTNETIKFLYRELDHKNKELQKLDTLKTDFINTVSHELRTPLTITKERMSQVLDGIHGQVTLKQEASLTVCLTSINRLQYLVDDMLDISKIEAGKLELKKELIDIVGLAKEVSALFYPKVTSAGLELRSNLCSIPALAYADRDNIIRVFTNLIGNAIKFTDHGYIEIS
;
A
#
# COMPACT_ATOMS: atom_id res chain seq x y z
N MET A 1 47.48 75.69 -60.96
CA MET A 1 48.51 74.94 -60.19
C MET A 1 48.12 74.69 -58.74
N ALA A 2 47.69 75.69 -57.95
CA ALA A 2 47.26 75.44 -56.56
C ALA A 2 45.92 74.66 -56.45
N ASP A 3 44.94 74.98 -57.31
CA ASP A 3 43.64 74.29 -57.33
C ASP A 3 43.75 72.83 -57.76
N GLU A 4 44.57 72.57 -58.78
CA GLU A 4 44.77 71.23 -59.36
C GLU A 4 45.51 70.27 -58.42
N ASN A 5 46.44 70.80 -57.60
CA ASN A 5 47.06 70.02 -56.52
C ASN A 5 46.08 69.73 -55.38
N ARG A 6 45.19 70.67 -55.06
CA ARG A 6 44.15 70.50 -54.04
C ARG A 6 43.13 69.43 -54.44
N THR A 7 42.69 69.43 -55.70
CA THR A 7 41.79 68.38 -56.24
C THR A 7 42.46 67.00 -56.25
N LYS A 8 43.77 66.93 -56.49
CA LYS A 8 44.53 65.68 -56.48
C LYS A 8 44.70 65.11 -55.07
N GLU A 9 44.91 65.97 -54.07
CA GLU A 9 44.95 65.57 -52.65
C GLU A 9 43.60 65.06 -52.15
N GLU A 10 42.49 65.72 -52.54
CA GLU A 10 41.12 65.28 -52.24
C GLU A 10 40.81 63.88 -52.83
N LEU A 11 41.20 63.63 -54.09
CA LEU A 11 41.07 62.32 -54.74
C LEU A 11 41.90 61.23 -54.04
N ILE A 12 43.11 61.56 -53.57
CA ILE A 12 43.96 60.60 -52.84
C ILE A 12 43.30 60.20 -51.52
N GLU A 13 42.71 61.16 -50.80
CA GLU A 13 42.06 60.89 -49.53
C GLU A 13 40.76 60.10 -49.71
N GLU A 14 40.00 60.37 -50.77
CA GLU A 14 38.81 59.60 -51.16
C GLU A 14 39.17 58.15 -51.52
N VAL A 15 40.27 57.93 -52.25
CA VAL A 15 40.78 56.59 -52.57
C VAL A 15 41.20 55.82 -51.31
N LYS A 16 41.88 56.48 -50.35
CA LYS A 16 42.23 55.83 -49.07
C LYS A 16 40.98 55.45 -48.27
N LEU A 17 39.97 56.32 -48.24
CA LEU A 17 38.71 56.06 -47.55
C LEU A 17 37.97 54.87 -48.20
N LEU A 18 37.94 54.80 -49.53
CA LEU A 18 37.36 53.68 -50.26
C LEU A 18 38.13 52.37 -50.01
N GLN A 19 39.46 52.42 -49.95
CA GLN A 19 40.29 51.25 -49.62
C GLN A 19 40.03 50.76 -48.19
N ALA A 20 39.91 51.66 -47.22
CA ALA A 20 39.55 51.29 -45.84
C ALA A 20 38.16 50.64 -45.77
N ARG A 21 37.18 51.18 -46.48
CA ARG A 21 35.82 50.62 -46.52
C ARG A 21 35.75 49.25 -47.21
N ILE A 22 36.58 49.01 -48.23
CA ILE A 22 36.71 47.69 -48.85
C ILE A 22 37.30 46.68 -47.87
N ALA A 23 38.29 47.08 -47.08
CA ALA A 23 38.88 46.22 -46.05
C ALA A 23 37.84 45.86 -44.96
N ASP A 24 37.05 46.84 -44.49
CA ASP A 24 35.97 46.61 -43.53
C ASP A 24 34.88 45.67 -44.08
N LEU A 25 34.52 45.82 -45.36
CA LEU A 25 33.56 44.93 -46.03
C LEU A 25 34.08 43.50 -46.13
N ALA A 26 35.38 43.32 -46.41
CA ALA A 26 35.99 42.00 -46.47
C ALA A 26 36.03 41.31 -45.08
N ASP A 27 36.32 42.07 -44.01
CA ASP A 27 36.23 41.56 -42.63
C ASP A 27 34.79 41.15 -42.27
N LEU A 28 33.82 42.00 -42.61
CA LEU A 28 32.40 41.72 -42.37
C LEU A 28 31.94 40.46 -43.11
N GLU A 29 32.37 40.28 -44.36
CA GLU A 29 32.03 39.09 -45.15
C GLU A 29 32.66 37.81 -44.53
N SER A 30 33.88 37.91 -44.03
CA SER A 30 34.55 36.82 -43.30
C SER A 30 33.78 36.44 -42.02
N ARG A 31 33.37 37.45 -41.24
CA ARG A 31 32.55 37.24 -40.03
C ARG A 31 31.19 36.64 -40.35
N TYR A 32 30.54 37.09 -41.42
CA TYR A 32 29.25 36.53 -41.86
C TYR A 32 29.37 35.04 -42.21
N LYS A 33 30.40 34.65 -42.98
CA LYS A 33 30.67 33.24 -43.30
C LYS A 33 30.94 32.40 -42.05
N GLY A 34 31.64 32.96 -41.06
CA GLY A 34 31.90 32.29 -39.78
C GLY A 34 30.60 32.02 -39.00
N VAL A 35 29.73 33.01 -38.89
CA VAL A 35 28.42 32.88 -38.23
C VAL A 35 27.52 31.90 -38.97
N GLU A 36 27.51 31.93 -40.31
CA GLU A 36 26.71 31.00 -41.13
C GLU A 36 27.15 29.55 -40.93
N ALA A 37 28.45 29.29 -40.86
CA ALA A 37 28.99 27.95 -40.58
C ALA A 37 28.63 27.47 -39.16
N GLU A 38 28.68 28.34 -38.15
CA GLU A 38 28.29 28.01 -36.78
C GLU A 38 26.78 27.75 -36.66
N LEU A 39 25.95 28.54 -37.36
CA LEU A 39 24.51 28.34 -37.44
C LEU A 39 24.16 27.00 -38.09
N GLN A 40 24.86 26.63 -39.16
CA GLN A 40 24.67 25.34 -39.82
C GLN A 40 25.03 24.17 -38.88
N LYS A 41 26.15 24.27 -38.16
CA LYS A 41 26.57 23.25 -37.19
C LYS A 41 25.57 23.08 -36.06
N THR A 42 25.11 24.18 -35.45
CA THR A 42 24.13 24.14 -34.36
C THR A 42 22.76 23.60 -34.81
N LYS A 43 22.36 23.87 -36.06
CA LYS A 43 21.17 23.28 -36.66
C LYS A 43 21.26 21.76 -36.78
N GLU A 44 22.38 21.24 -37.26
CA GLU A 44 22.62 19.79 -37.37
C GLU A 44 22.61 19.11 -35.99
N GLU A 45 23.24 19.72 -34.98
CA GLU A 45 23.19 19.24 -33.60
C GLU A 45 21.75 19.21 -33.05
N LEU A 46 20.96 20.25 -33.33
CA LEU A 46 19.56 20.32 -32.90
C LEU A 46 18.69 19.24 -33.55
N GLU A 47 18.90 18.95 -34.85
CA GLU A 47 18.18 17.88 -35.55
C GLU A 47 18.45 16.50 -34.93
N ILE A 48 19.71 16.23 -34.56
CA ILE A 48 20.09 15.00 -33.84
C ILE A 48 19.38 14.91 -32.49
N HIS A 49 19.35 16.00 -31.73
CA HIS A 49 18.66 16.04 -30.43
C HIS A 49 17.15 15.84 -30.56
N ILE A 50 16.49 16.49 -31.53
CA ILE A 50 15.06 16.33 -31.80
C ILE A 50 14.75 14.87 -32.12
N TRP A 51 15.57 14.23 -32.95
CA TRP A 51 15.41 12.82 -33.28
C TRP A 51 15.56 11.91 -32.04
N GLY A 52 16.56 12.16 -31.20
CA GLY A 52 16.76 11.41 -29.96
C GLY A 52 15.61 11.57 -28.97
N LEU A 53 15.07 12.78 -28.84
CA LEU A 53 13.89 13.06 -28.01
C LEU A 53 12.64 12.37 -28.54
N ALA A 54 12.41 12.41 -29.85
CA ALA A 54 11.29 11.71 -30.49
C ALA A 54 11.37 10.21 -30.20
N LYS A 55 12.56 9.61 -30.35
CA LYS A 55 12.76 8.18 -30.07
C LYS A 55 12.53 7.83 -28.61
N THR A 56 13.02 8.66 -27.69
CA THR A 56 12.82 8.46 -26.25
C THR A 56 11.34 8.56 -25.87
N ASN A 57 10.61 9.52 -26.46
CA ASN A 57 9.18 9.71 -26.23
C ASN A 57 8.36 8.49 -26.69
N GLU A 58 8.69 7.91 -27.85
CA GLU A 58 8.08 6.67 -28.33
C GLU A 58 8.31 5.50 -27.36
N THR A 59 9.55 5.31 -26.90
CA THR A 59 9.90 4.26 -25.94
C THR A 59 9.14 4.43 -24.63
N ILE A 60 9.07 5.66 -24.09
CA ILE A 60 8.30 5.96 -22.87
C ILE A 60 6.82 5.63 -23.08
N LYS A 61 6.22 6.01 -24.21
CA LYS A 61 4.82 5.68 -24.52
C LYS A 61 4.58 4.18 -24.58
N PHE A 62 5.51 3.42 -25.17
CA PHE A 62 5.44 1.97 -25.23
C PHE A 62 5.48 1.37 -23.81
N LEU A 63 6.49 1.73 -23.02
CA LEU A 63 6.65 1.25 -21.64
C LEU A 63 5.46 1.61 -20.76
N TYR A 64 4.88 2.80 -20.95
CA TYR A 64 3.70 3.22 -20.21
C TYR A 64 2.48 2.34 -20.52
N ARG A 65 2.27 1.98 -21.79
CA ARG A 65 1.18 1.07 -22.19
C ARG A 65 1.39 -0.33 -21.64
N GLU A 66 2.63 -0.83 -21.66
CA GLU A 66 2.96 -2.14 -21.12
C GLU A 66 2.76 -2.18 -19.60
N LEU A 67 3.19 -1.12 -18.90
CA LEU A 67 2.97 -0.97 -17.46
C LEU A 67 1.47 -0.90 -17.12
N ASP A 68 0.69 -0.12 -17.86
CA ASP A 68 -0.77 -0.05 -17.68
C ASP A 68 -1.44 -1.41 -17.91
N HIS A 69 -1.04 -2.14 -18.96
CA HIS A 69 -1.52 -3.49 -19.21
C HIS A 69 -1.19 -4.43 -18.05
N LYS A 70 0.05 -4.42 -17.57
CA LYS A 70 0.48 -5.27 -16.45
C LYS A 70 -0.23 -4.92 -15.15
N ASN A 71 -0.44 -3.63 -14.87
CA ASN A 71 -1.24 -3.18 -13.72
C ASN A 71 -2.68 -3.68 -13.80
N LYS A 72 -3.32 -3.64 -14.96
CA LYS A 72 -4.68 -4.19 -15.16
C LYS A 72 -4.74 -5.69 -14.97
N GLU A 73 -3.73 -6.44 -15.46
CA GLU A 73 -3.63 -7.89 -15.23
C GLU A 73 -3.50 -8.20 -13.73
N LEU A 74 -2.64 -7.46 -13.01
CA LEU A 74 -2.46 -7.60 -11.56
C LEU A 74 -3.77 -7.32 -10.80
N GLN A 75 -4.46 -6.23 -11.10
CA GLN A 75 -5.74 -5.89 -10.48
C GLN A 75 -6.81 -6.98 -10.70
N LYS A 76 -6.83 -7.57 -11.90
CA LYS A 76 -7.73 -8.69 -12.22
C LYS A 76 -7.38 -9.93 -11.41
N LEU A 77 -6.09 -10.26 -11.29
CA LEU A 77 -5.62 -11.38 -10.48
C LEU A 77 -5.95 -11.19 -8.99
N ASP A 78 -5.74 -10.00 -8.45
CA ASP A 78 -6.09 -9.68 -7.06
C ASP A 78 -7.58 -9.84 -6.81
N THR A 79 -8.42 -9.36 -7.73
CA THR A 79 -9.88 -9.53 -7.63
C THR A 79 -10.28 -11.01 -7.65
N LEU A 80 -9.74 -11.80 -8.58
CA LEU A 80 -9.99 -13.23 -8.66
C LEU A 80 -9.51 -13.98 -7.41
N LYS A 81 -8.34 -13.61 -6.87
CA LYS A 81 -7.82 -14.16 -5.61
C LYS A 81 -8.82 -13.88 -4.48
N THR A 82 -9.27 -12.64 -4.31
CA THR A 82 -10.23 -12.28 -3.27
C THR A 82 -11.56 -13.03 -3.41
N ASP A 83 -12.11 -13.12 -4.62
CA ASP A 83 -13.38 -13.80 -4.85
C ASP A 83 -13.28 -15.32 -4.60
N PHE A 84 -12.15 -15.93 -4.97
CA PHE A 84 -11.86 -17.33 -4.67
C PHE A 84 -11.80 -17.57 -3.15
N ILE A 85 -11.05 -16.75 -2.42
CA ILE A 85 -10.91 -16.88 -0.96
C ILE A 85 -12.26 -16.69 -0.27
N ASN A 86 -13.05 -15.69 -0.69
CA ASN A 86 -14.40 -15.47 -0.18
C ASN A 86 -15.29 -16.70 -0.36
N THR A 87 -15.31 -17.26 -1.58
CA THR A 87 -16.13 -18.43 -1.91
C THR A 87 -15.72 -19.65 -1.08
N VAL A 88 -14.43 -19.98 -1.05
CA VAL A 88 -13.92 -21.14 -0.31
C VAL A 88 -14.23 -21.02 1.18
N SER A 89 -14.04 -19.84 1.78
CA SER A 89 -14.30 -19.67 3.20
C SER A 89 -15.79 -19.75 3.55
N HIS A 90 -16.69 -19.30 2.68
CA HIS A 90 -18.13 -19.52 2.87
C HIS A 90 -18.50 -21.01 2.82
N GLU A 91 -17.98 -21.74 1.83
CA GLU A 91 -18.17 -23.18 1.68
C GLU A 91 -17.57 -23.98 2.84
N LEU A 92 -16.50 -23.48 3.49
CA LEU A 92 -15.91 -24.09 4.69
C LEU A 92 -16.66 -23.73 5.98
N ARG A 93 -17.14 -22.49 6.12
CA ARG A 93 -17.81 -22.02 7.35
C ARG A 93 -19.08 -22.82 7.64
N THR A 94 -19.86 -23.15 6.61
CA THR A 94 -21.12 -23.88 6.74
C THR A 94 -20.94 -25.28 7.38
N PRO A 95 -20.14 -26.20 6.82
CA PRO A 95 -19.95 -27.54 7.40
C PRO A 95 -19.26 -27.50 8.77
N LEU A 96 -18.36 -26.54 9.01
CA LEU A 96 -17.74 -26.35 10.33
C LEU A 96 -18.76 -25.92 11.39
N THR A 97 -19.66 -25.01 11.04
CA THR A 97 -20.74 -24.55 11.93
C THR A 97 -21.67 -25.70 12.28
N ILE A 98 -22.09 -26.48 11.27
CA ILE A 98 -22.95 -27.66 11.48
C ILE A 98 -22.25 -28.68 12.38
N THR A 99 -20.96 -28.96 12.15
CA THR A 99 -20.23 -29.97 12.93
C THR A 99 -20.03 -29.52 14.38
N LYS A 100 -19.71 -28.23 14.59
CA LYS A 100 -19.64 -27.63 15.93
C LYS A 100 -20.97 -27.76 16.66
N GLU A 101 -22.07 -27.37 16.01
CA GLU A 101 -23.40 -27.41 16.61
C GLU A 101 -23.80 -28.84 16.98
N ARG A 102 -23.55 -29.83 16.09
CA ARG A 102 -23.80 -31.24 16.39
C ARG A 102 -23.00 -31.74 17.59
N MET A 103 -21.73 -31.38 17.69
CA MET A 103 -20.89 -31.76 18.84
C MET A 103 -21.37 -31.09 20.13
N SER A 104 -21.74 -29.80 20.08
CA SER A 104 -22.34 -29.09 21.22
C SER A 104 -23.62 -29.77 21.70
N GLN A 105 -24.55 -30.13 20.80
CA GLN A 105 -25.78 -30.82 21.19
C GLN A 105 -25.52 -32.16 21.90
N VAL A 106 -24.48 -32.89 21.50
CA VAL A 106 -24.09 -34.14 22.15
C VAL A 106 -23.52 -33.88 23.54
N LEU A 107 -22.68 -32.84 23.70
CA LEU A 107 -22.15 -32.43 25.00
C LEU A 107 -23.24 -31.90 25.95
N ASP A 108 -24.24 -31.21 25.41
CA ASP A 108 -25.39 -30.69 26.16
C ASP A 108 -26.39 -31.80 26.58
N GLY A 109 -26.11 -33.05 26.20
CA GLY A 109 -26.94 -34.21 26.55
C GLY A 109 -28.25 -34.31 25.76
N ILE A 110 -28.45 -33.48 24.73
CA ILE A 110 -29.67 -33.46 23.90
C ILE A 110 -29.88 -34.82 23.21
N HIS A 111 -28.78 -35.49 22.83
CA HIS A 111 -28.80 -36.81 22.20
C HIS A 111 -28.57 -37.96 23.19
N GLY A 112 -28.74 -37.70 24.50
CA GLY A 112 -28.48 -38.63 25.59
C GLY A 112 -27.18 -38.33 26.33
N GLN A 113 -27.01 -38.96 27.50
CA GLN A 113 -25.82 -38.74 28.32
C GLN A 113 -24.57 -39.35 27.69
N VAL A 114 -23.48 -38.59 27.73
CA VAL A 114 -22.14 -39.04 27.34
C VAL A 114 -21.34 -39.49 28.55
N THR A 115 -20.47 -40.47 28.36
CA THR A 115 -19.47 -40.86 29.36
C THR A 115 -18.41 -39.77 29.49
N LEU A 116 -17.73 -39.67 30.64
CA LEU A 116 -16.63 -38.73 30.87
C LEU A 116 -15.53 -38.81 29.80
N LYS A 117 -15.26 -40.01 29.28
CA LYS A 117 -14.25 -40.21 28.22
C LYS A 117 -14.72 -39.65 26.86
N GLN A 118 -16.01 -39.76 26.56
CA GLN A 118 -16.61 -39.17 25.36
C GLN A 118 -16.65 -37.64 25.47
N GLU A 119 -17.03 -37.12 26.63
CA GLU A 119 -17.05 -35.68 26.91
C GLU A 119 -15.65 -35.06 26.71
N ALA A 120 -14.61 -35.66 27.29
CA ALA A 120 -13.23 -35.21 27.10
C ALA A 120 -12.81 -35.23 25.62
N SER A 121 -13.16 -36.30 24.89
CA SER A 121 -12.81 -36.43 23.46
C SER A 121 -13.55 -35.39 22.60
N LEU A 122 -14.86 -35.21 22.82
CA LEU A 122 -15.67 -34.23 22.11
C LEU A 122 -15.22 -32.79 22.41
N THR A 123 -14.80 -32.50 23.63
CA THR A 123 -14.25 -31.19 24.01
C THR A 123 -12.98 -30.86 23.22
N VAL A 124 -12.10 -31.85 23.00
CA VAL A 124 -10.89 -31.67 22.16
C VAL A 124 -11.27 -31.44 20.69
N CYS A 125 -12.24 -32.19 20.16
CA CYS A 125 -12.76 -31.98 18.81
C CYS A 125 -13.38 -30.58 18.64
N LEU A 126 -14.20 -30.14 19.60
CA LEU A 126 -14.84 -28.83 19.59
C LEU A 126 -13.80 -27.70 19.61
N THR A 127 -12.76 -27.85 20.44
CA THR A 127 -11.64 -26.91 20.48
C THR A 127 -10.92 -26.81 19.13
N SER A 128 -10.74 -27.94 18.45
CA SER A 128 -10.10 -28.00 17.12
C SER A 128 -10.96 -27.36 16.04
N ILE A 129 -12.27 -27.59 16.04
CA ILE A 129 -13.21 -26.95 15.09
C ILE A 129 -13.27 -25.45 15.31
N ASN A 130 -13.34 -24.99 16.56
CA ASN A 130 -13.29 -23.56 16.88
C ASN A 130 -12.02 -22.91 16.34
N ARG A 131 -10.86 -23.55 16.55
CA ARG A 131 -9.59 -23.08 15.99
C ARG A 131 -9.62 -23.03 14.46
N LEU A 132 -10.22 -24.01 13.79
CA LEU A 132 -10.32 -24.02 12.34
C LEU A 132 -11.25 -22.91 11.82
N GLN A 133 -12.36 -22.64 12.50
CA GLN A 133 -13.23 -21.50 12.20
C GLN A 133 -12.46 -20.18 12.30
N TYR A 134 -11.68 -19.98 13.37
CA TYR A 134 -10.83 -18.78 13.50
C TYR A 134 -9.83 -18.65 12.34
N LEU A 135 -9.19 -19.73 11.92
CA LEU A 135 -8.25 -19.69 10.79
C LEU A 135 -8.94 -19.34 9.46
N VAL A 136 -10.14 -19.85 9.22
CA VAL A 136 -10.94 -19.52 8.03
C VAL A 136 -11.34 -18.04 8.04
N ASP A 137 -11.74 -17.52 9.20
CA ASP A 137 -12.11 -16.11 9.37
C ASP A 137 -10.88 -15.19 9.23
N ASP A 138 -9.75 -15.52 9.85
CA ASP A 138 -8.48 -14.80 9.70
C ASP A 138 -8.03 -14.73 8.23
N MET A 139 -8.14 -15.84 7.51
CA MET A 139 -7.79 -15.91 6.07
C MET A 139 -8.67 -15.01 5.21
N LEU A 140 -9.98 -14.95 5.50
CA LEU A 140 -10.90 -14.02 4.85
C LEU A 140 -10.52 -12.56 5.10
N ASP A 141 -10.22 -12.22 6.35
CA ASP A 141 -9.94 -10.85 6.74
C ASP A 141 -8.62 -10.36 6.14
N ILE A 142 -7.58 -11.20 6.13
CA ILE A 142 -6.33 -10.91 5.43
C ILE A 142 -6.60 -10.63 3.94
N SER A 143 -7.41 -11.46 3.29
CA SER A 143 -7.74 -11.27 1.87
C SER A 143 -8.48 -9.97 1.60
N LYS A 144 -9.38 -9.54 2.50
CA LYS A 144 -10.06 -8.25 2.41
C LYS A 144 -9.13 -7.07 2.67
N ILE A 145 -8.20 -7.19 3.61
CA ILE A 145 -7.19 -6.17 3.92
C ILE A 145 -6.26 -5.96 2.73
N GLU A 146 -5.73 -7.03 2.15
CA GLU A 146 -4.85 -6.96 0.97
C GLU A 146 -5.56 -6.30 -0.23
N ALA A 147 -6.85 -6.57 -0.39
CA ALA A 147 -7.67 -5.97 -1.46
C ALA A 147 -8.13 -4.53 -1.16
N GLY A 148 -7.83 -3.97 0.02
CA GLY A 148 -8.34 -2.68 0.46
C GLY A 148 -9.87 -2.62 0.64
N LYS A 149 -10.53 -3.78 0.77
CA LYS A 149 -12.00 -3.96 0.87
C LYS A 149 -12.48 -4.20 2.30
N LEU A 150 -11.62 -4.04 3.31
CA LEU A 150 -12.04 -4.17 4.71
C LEU A 150 -12.94 -2.99 5.10
N GLU A 151 -14.24 -3.26 5.21
CA GLU A 151 -15.21 -2.30 5.73
C GLU A 151 -15.30 -2.42 7.26
N LEU A 152 -14.89 -1.36 7.97
CA LEU A 152 -15.02 -1.26 9.42
C LEU A 152 -16.36 -0.61 9.78
N LYS A 153 -17.17 -1.27 10.59
CA LYS A 153 -18.42 -0.74 11.15
C LYS A 153 -18.10 0.15 12.36
N LYS A 154 -17.54 1.32 12.09
CA LYS A 154 -17.16 2.24 13.16
C LYS A 154 -18.38 2.86 13.81
N GLU A 155 -18.44 2.77 15.13
CA GLU A 155 -19.43 3.43 15.97
C GLU A 155 -18.74 4.03 17.20
N LEU A 156 -19.46 4.87 17.95
CA LEU A 156 -18.93 5.42 19.20
C LEU A 156 -19.03 4.34 20.28
N ILE A 157 -17.88 3.83 20.74
CA ILE A 157 -17.79 2.73 21.70
C ILE A 157 -17.03 3.15 22.95
N ASP A 158 -17.42 2.63 24.12
CA ASP A 158 -16.64 2.72 25.36
C ASP A 158 -15.62 1.57 25.42
N ILE A 159 -14.35 1.90 25.13
CA ILE A 159 -13.24 0.94 25.13
C ILE A 159 -13.02 0.34 26.52
N VAL A 160 -13.22 1.12 27.58
CA VAL A 160 -13.06 0.65 28.97
C VAL A 160 -14.15 -0.34 29.33
N GLY A 161 -15.40 -0.06 28.94
CA GLY A 161 -16.53 -0.98 29.09
C GLY A 161 -16.29 -2.30 28.35
N LEU A 162 -15.82 -2.22 27.11
CA LEU A 162 -15.44 -3.39 26.30
C LEU A 162 -14.32 -4.21 26.93
N ALA A 163 -13.27 -3.56 27.43
CA ALA A 163 -12.18 -4.26 28.12
C ALA A 163 -12.70 -5.01 29.35
N LYS A 164 -13.60 -4.40 30.15
CA LYS A 164 -14.25 -5.05 31.30
C LYS A 164 -15.08 -6.27 30.89
N GLU A 165 -15.86 -6.17 29.82
CA GLU A 165 -16.67 -7.27 29.28
C GLU A 165 -15.79 -8.45 28.87
N VAL A 166 -14.70 -8.19 28.12
CA VAL A 166 -13.79 -9.25 27.68
C VAL A 166 -12.99 -9.84 28.88
N SER A 167 -12.55 -9.02 29.84
CA SER A 167 -11.90 -9.50 31.06
C SER A 167 -12.80 -10.48 31.83
N ALA A 168 -14.08 -10.15 31.99
CA ALA A 168 -15.04 -11.01 32.67
C ALA A 168 -15.24 -12.35 31.95
N LEU A 169 -15.27 -12.34 30.61
CA LEU A 169 -15.39 -13.55 29.79
C LEU A 169 -14.18 -14.48 29.95
N PHE A 170 -12.98 -13.92 30.08
CA PHE A 170 -11.74 -14.68 30.18
C PHE A 170 -11.36 -15.10 31.59
N TYR A 171 -11.95 -14.49 32.62
CA TYR A 171 -11.67 -14.80 34.02
C TYR A 171 -11.65 -16.31 34.34
N PRO A 172 -12.69 -17.11 33.98
CA PRO A 172 -12.70 -18.55 34.27
C PRO A 172 -11.54 -19.29 33.60
N LYS A 173 -11.19 -18.87 32.37
CA LYS A 173 -10.14 -19.49 31.56
C LYS A 173 -8.75 -19.21 32.14
N VAL A 174 -8.50 -17.97 32.56
CA VAL A 174 -7.25 -17.58 33.24
C VAL A 174 -7.10 -18.34 34.55
N THR A 175 -8.16 -18.40 35.37
CA THR A 175 -8.13 -19.13 36.64
C THR A 175 -7.95 -20.63 36.46
N SER A 176 -8.55 -21.23 35.42
CA SER A 176 -8.38 -22.65 35.11
C SER A 176 -6.96 -22.99 34.65
N ALA A 177 -6.22 -22.01 34.14
CA ALA A 177 -4.80 -22.13 33.79
C ALA A 177 -3.88 -21.92 35.01
N GLY A 178 -4.42 -21.69 36.21
CA GLY A 178 -3.62 -21.43 37.43
C GLY A 178 -3.01 -20.03 37.49
N LEU A 179 -3.50 -19.09 36.69
CA LEU A 179 -3.03 -17.70 36.62
C LEU A 179 -4.02 -16.76 37.33
N GLU A 180 -3.53 -15.60 37.76
CA GLU A 180 -4.35 -14.51 38.28
C GLU A 180 -4.70 -13.51 37.16
N LEU A 181 -5.96 -13.07 37.04
CA LEU A 181 -6.35 -11.98 36.14
C LEU A 181 -6.54 -10.68 36.93
N ARG A 182 -5.72 -9.66 36.64
CA ARG A 182 -5.79 -8.31 37.21
C ARG A 182 -6.40 -7.35 36.20
N SER A 183 -7.30 -6.49 36.66
CA SER A 183 -7.94 -5.46 35.83
C SER A 183 -7.80 -4.11 36.52
N ASN A 184 -6.85 -3.30 36.08
CA ASN A 184 -6.62 -1.93 36.54
C ASN A 184 -7.20 -0.93 35.53
N LEU A 185 -8.48 -1.09 35.23
CA LEU A 185 -9.18 -0.28 34.24
C LEU A 185 -9.80 0.96 34.89
N CYS A 186 -9.71 2.10 34.21
CA CYS A 186 -10.31 3.35 34.68
C CYS A 186 -11.83 3.20 34.94
N SER A 187 -12.38 3.99 35.86
CA SER A 187 -13.83 4.08 36.07
C SER A 187 -14.52 4.97 35.03
N ILE A 188 -13.75 5.83 34.35
CA ILE A 188 -14.26 6.79 33.37
C ILE A 188 -14.34 6.10 31.99
N PRO A 189 -15.50 6.17 31.29
CA PRO A 189 -15.62 5.68 29.92
C PRO A 189 -14.60 6.33 28.98
N ALA A 190 -13.95 5.53 28.16
CA ALA A 190 -13.06 6.01 27.11
C ALA A 190 -13.74 5.82 25.76
N LEU A 191 -14.40 6.89 25.28
CA LEU A 191 -15.14 6.84 24.03
C LEU A 191 -14.19 6.91 22.82
N ALA A 192 -14.29 5.95 21.91
CA ALA A 192 -13.55 5.88 20.67
C ALA A 192 -14.49 5.64 19.48
N TYR A 193 -14.14 6.16 18.30
CA TYR A 193 -14.88 5.88 17.07
C TYR A 193 -14.22 4.70 16.33
N ALA A 194 -14.69 3.50 16.62
CA ALA A 194 -14.05 2.25 16.20
C ALA A 194 -15.07 1.13 15.98
N ASP A 195 -14.63 0.05 15.35
CA ASP A 195 -15.46 -1.13 15.11
C ASP A 195 -15.43 -2.04 16.36
N ARG A 196 -16.59 -2.18 17.02
CA ARG A 196 -16.73 -2.90 18.28
C ARG A 196 -16.21 -4.33 18.20
N ASP A 197 -16.63 -5.08 17.19
CA ASP A 197 -16.33 -6.51 17.06
C ASP A 197 -14.85 -6.73 16.79
N ASN A 198 -14.22 -5.87 15.99
CA ASN A 198 -12.79 -5.92 15.75
C ASN A 198 -11.97 -5.61 17.02
N ILE A 199 -12.41 -4.65 17.85
CA ILE A 199 -11.75 -4.38 19.14
C ILE A 199 -11.87 -5.56 20.10
N ILE A 200 -13.06 -6.20 20.19
CA ILE A 200 -13.25 -7.42 20.99
C ILE A 200 -12.28 -8.51 20.53
N ARG A 201 -12.14 -8.70 19.22
CA ARG A 201 -11.22 -9.69 18.66
C ARG A 201 -9.76 -9.38 19.00
N VAL A 202 -9.34 -8.11 18.96
CA VAL A 202 -8.01 -7.70 19.41
C VAL A 202 -7.79 -8.09 20.87
N PHE A 203 -8.70 -7.74 21.78
CA PHE A 203 -8.58 -8.11 23.19
C PHE A 203 -8.57 -9.63 23.41
N THR A 204 -9.45 -10.35 22.72
CA THR A 204 -9.54 -11.82 22.77
C THR A 204 -8.22 -12.47 22.33
N ASN A 205 -7.60 -11.97 21.26
CA ASN A 205 -6.32 -12.48 20.76
C ASN A 205 -5.17 -12.16 21.71
N LEU A 206 -5.12 -10.95 22.27
CA LEU A 206 -4.08 -10.55 23.21
C LEU A 206 -4.15 -11.35 24.52
N ILE A 207 -5.34 -11.45 25.12
CA ILE A 207 -5.55 -12.21 26.37
C ILE A 207 -5.34 -13.71 26.12
N GLY A 208 -5.83 -14.22 24.98
CA GLY A 208 -5.60 -15.61 24.58
C GLY A 208 -4.12 -15.94 24.44
N ASN A 209 -3.33 -15.04 23.85
CA ASN A 209 -1.88 -15.17 23.79
C ASN A 209 -1.25 -15.08 25.18
N ALA A 210 -1.68 -14.15 26.03
CA ALA A 210 -1.16 -14.02 27.38
C ALA A 210 -1.36 -15.31 28.20
N ILE A 211 -2.53 -15.96 28.12
CA ILE A 211 -2.79 -17.26 28.76
C ILE A 211 -1.85 -18.35 28.21
N LYS A 212 -1.65 -18.37 26.89
CA LYS A 212 -0.83 -19.40 26.23
C LYS A 212 0.65 -19.30 26.58
N PHE A 213 1.16 -18.09 26.80
CA PHE A 213 2.59 -17.81 26.94
C PHE A 213 2.99 -17.41 28.37
N THR A 214 2.09 -17.51 29.35
CA THR A 214 2.38 -17.28 30.77
C THR A 214 2.22 -18.57 31.54
N ASP A 215 3.32 -19.14 32.03
CA ASP A 215 3.29 -20.40 32.78
C ASP A 215 2.86 -20.18 34.25
N HIS A 216 3.32 -19.10 34.87
CA HIS A 216 3.04 -18.76 36.27
C HIS A 216 2.91 -17.24 36.45
N GLY A 217 2.09 -16.81 37.42
CA GLY A 217 1.93 -15.40 37.79
C GLY A 217 0.55 -14.85 37.43
N TYR A 218 0.53 -13.67 36.81
CA TYR A 218 -0.70 -12.94 36.52
C TYR A 218 -0.71 -12.33 35.11
N ILE A 219 -1.90 -12.08 34.61
CA ILE A 219 -2.16 -11.28 33.41
C ILE A 219 -2.84 -10.00 33.88
N GLU A 220 -2.34 -8.84 33.47
CA GLU A 220 -2.90 -7.54 33.83
C GLU A 220 -3.44 -6.81 32.61
N ILE A 221 -4.62 -6.19 32.77
CA ILE A 221 -5.25 -5.32 31.79
C ILE A 221 -5.40 -3.94 32.43
N SER A 222 -4.81 -2.91 31.82
CA SER A 222 -4.74 -1.53 32.35
C SER A 222 -5.03 -0.47 31.29
#